data_AF-X8DGQ7-F1
#
_entry.id   AF-X8DGQ7-F1
#
_cell.length_a   1.000
_cell.length_b   1.000
_cell.length_c   1.000
_cell.angle_alpha   90.00
_cell.angle_beta   90.00
_cell.angle_gamma   90.00
#
_symmetry.space_group_name_H-M   'P 1'
#
loop_
_entity.id
_entity.type
_entity.pdbx_description
1 polymer ?
#
loop_
_entity_poly.entity_id
_entity_poly.type
_entity_poly.pdbx_seq_one_letter_code
_entity_poly.pdbx_strand_id
1 'polypeptide(L)'
;MTAQTAAAARRHVLDTTKDLTLAVVTATAVSVVALTAIARVEWPAFGSSNQLHALTTVGQFGAIAGLVLAGVLWRRGHRAVSKWLSLLFLATFTVVTVGMPLGATKLYLFGISVDQQFRTEYLTRFTDSPALHDMTYPDMPPFYPAGWFWIGGRLAALTGTSGWEMYKPWAIASLAIAVCASFILWNKMIRFEYALIVSTATAAVTLAYASTEPYGAIVTVLLPPVLVLGYSALRADRGAGWGAVMGTGVFLGFAALFYTLLTAFGALAITVAAAVVAMGRVRQNGWWPGVKEPVLRWLAIAAISIVIALVFWARISSPSPTLLWRRRPRHSTICPTRVPSCPSRCCNPPCWAVCV
;
A
#
# COMPACT_ATOMS: atom_id res chain seq x y z
N MET A 1 7.98 -29.64 20.77
CA MET A 1 6.92 -29.39 19.78
C MET A 1 6.63 -30.72 19.09
N THR A 2 5.40 -31.24 19.15
CA THR A 2 5.06 -32.56 18.58
C THR A 2 4.96 -32.45 17.05
N ALA A 3 5.25 -33.53 16.31
CA ALA A 3 5.12 -33.53 14.84
C ALA A 3 3.71 -33.12 14.35
N GLN A 4 2.66 -33.45 15.13
CA GLN A 4 1.28 -33.06 14.86
C GLN A 4 1.02 -31.54 14.98
N THR A 5 1.63 -30.87 15.97
CA THR A 5 1.50 -29.40 16.14
C THR A 5 2.24 -28.64 15.04
N ALA A 6 3.41 -29.13 14.62
CA ALA A 6 4.14 -28.59 13.47
C ALA A 6 3.34 -28.73 12.16
N ALA A 7 2.73 -29.90 11.93
CA ALA A 7 1.91 -30.14 10.74
C ALA A 7 0.65 -29.26 10.71
N ALA A 8 -0.02 -29.05 11.86
CA ALA A 8 -1.18 -28.17 11.95
C ALA A 8 -0.81 -26.69 11.68
N ALA A 9 0.30 -26.21 12.25
CA ALA A 9 0.79 -24.86 11.99
C ALA A 9 1.13 -24.65 10.50
N ARG A 10 1.79 -25.63 9.87
CA ARG A 10 2.12 -25.59 8.44
C ARG A 10 0.86 -25.52 7.58
N ARG A 11 -0.17 -26.32 7.87
CA ARG A 11 -1.46 -26.27 7.15
C ARG A 11 -2.12 -24.90 7.28
N HIS A 12 -2.16 -24.33 8.48
CA HIS A 12 -2.74 -23.00 8.71
C HIS A 12 -2.02 -21.90 7.90
N VAL A 13 -0.68 -21.92 7.86
CA VAL A 13 0.10 -20.98 7.04
C VAL A 13 -0.18 -21.16 5.56
N LEU A 14 -0.22 -22.40 5.07
CA LEU A 14 -0.53 -22.69 3.67
C LEU A 14 -1.94 -22.22 3.30
N ASP A 15 -2.93 -22.47 4.14
CA ASP A 15 -4.32 -22.05 3.90
C ASP A 15 -4.47 -20.53 3.93
N THR A 16 -3.74 -19.84 4.81
CA THR A 16 -3.72 -18.37 4.83
C THR A 16 -3.04 -17.81 3.59
N THR A 17 -1.93 -18.41 3.17
CA THR A 17 -1.22 -18.02 1.94
C THR A 17 -2.12 -18.20 0.72
N LYS A 18 -2.80 -19.36 0.60
CA LYS A 18 -3.77 -19.63 -0.47
C LYS A 18 -4.89 -18.59 -0.49
N ASP A 19 -5.50 -18.30 0.66
CA ASP A 19 -6.59 -17.33 0.78
C ASP A 19 -6.11 -15.91 0.39
N LEU A 20 -4.88 -15.51 0.77
CA LEU A 20 -4.29 -14.23 0.37
C LEU A 20 -3.96 -14.18 -1.13
N THR A 21 -3.42 -15.26 -1.69
CA THR A 21 -3.22 -15.37 -3.14
C THR A 21 -4.54 -15.23 -3.88
N LEU A 22 -5.61 -15.84 -3.35
CA LEU A 22 -6.95 -15.73 -3.92
C LEU A 22 -7.49 -14.32 -3.87
N ALA A 23 -7.26 -13.60 -2.77
CA ALA A 23 -7.60 -12.20 -2.65
C ALA A 23 -6.88 -11.35 -3.71
N VAL A 24 -5.58 -11.56 -3.91
CA VAL A 24 -4.79 -10.85 -4.93
C VAL A 24 -5.33 -11.13 -6.34
N VAL A 25 -5.51 -12.41 -6.69
CA VAL A 25 -5.98 -12.81 -8.03
C VAL A 25 -7.37 -12.27 -8.31
N THR A 26 -8.31 -12.44 -7.36
CA THR A 26 -9.70 -11.99 -7.53
C THR A 26 -9.77 -10.47 -7.65
N ALA A 27 -9.12 -9.74 -6.75
CA ALA A 27 -9.13 -8.28 -6.79
C ALA A 27 -8.49 -7.74 -8.08
N THR A 28 -7.35 -8.31 -8.49
CA THR A 28 -6.69 -7.94 -9.75
C THR A 28 -7.59 -8.20 -10.96
N ALA A 29 -8.21 -9.38 -11.04
CA ALA A 29 -9.11 -9.73 -12.14
C ALA A 29 -10.31 -8.79 -12.21
N VAL A 30 -10.96 -8.52 -11.07
CA VAL A 30 -12.08 -7.57 -10.97
C VAL A 30 -11.65 -6.17 -11.39
N SER A 31 -10.51 -5.67 -10.88
CA SER A 31 -10.00 -4.35 -11.26
C SER A 31 -9.69 -4.26 -12.75
N VAL A 32 -9.01 -5.25 -13.34
CA VAL A 32 -8.70 -5.27 -14.77
C VAL A 32 -9.97 -5.26 -15.61
N VAL A 33 -10.92 -6.16 -15.32
CA VAL A 33 -12.18 -6.27 -16.09
C VAL A 33 -12.99 -4.99 -15.97
N ALA A 34 -13.22 -4.50 -14.75
CA ALA A 34 -14.06 -3.33 -14.52
C ALA A 34 -13.41 -2.04 -15.07
N LEU A 35 -12.11 -1.83 -14.86
CA LEU A 35 -11.44 -0.63 -15.39
C LEU A 35 -11.35 -0.65 -16.92
N THR A 36 -11.17 -1.83 -17.52
CA THR A 36 -11.25 -1.99 -18.99
C THR A 36 -12.65 -1.65 -19.49
N ALA A 37 -13.70 -2.16 -18.84
CA ALA A 37 -15.08 -1.88 -19.20
C ALA A 37 -15.43 -0.39 -19.06
N ILE A 38 -15.02 0.25 -17.96
CA ILE A 38 -15.18 1.69 -17.74
C ILE A 38 -14.47 2.47 -18.85
N ALA A 39 -13.26 2.09 -19.24
CA ALA A 39 -12.50 2.77 -20.28
C ALA A 39 -13.07 2.61 -21.70
N ARG A 40 -14.07 1.74 -21.93
CA ARG A 40 -14.72 1.58 -23.25
C ARG A 40 -15.76 2.66 -23.55
N VAL A 41 -16.13 3.47 -22.57
CA VAL A 41 -17.19 4.47 -22.68
C VAL A 41 -16.60 5.86 -22.49
N GLU A 42 -17.00 6.80 -23.33
CA GLU A 42 -16.66 8.21 -23.17
C GLU A 42 -17.57 8.84 -22.11
N TRP A 43 -17.05 8.94 -20.89
CA TRP A 43 -17.81 9.48 -19.77
C TRP A 43 -17.72 11.00 -19.70
N PRO A 44 -18.83 11.71 -19.37
CA PRO A 44 -18.77 13.12 -19.01
C PRO A 44 -18.01 13.34 -17.69
N ALA A 45 -17.51 14.54 -17.45
CA ALA A 45 -16.82 14.89 -16.22
C ALA A 45 -17.67 14.61 -14.97
N PHE A 46 -17.06 14.00 -13.94
CA PHE A 46 -17.78 13.54 -12.75
C PHE A 46 -18.54 14.65 -12.03
N GLY A 47 -17.90 15.81 -11.80
CA GLY A 47 -18.49 16.90 -11.01
C GLY A 47 -19.75 17.54 -11.60
N SER A 48 -20.05 17.29 -12.88
CA SER A 48 -21.26 17.77 -13.56
C SER A 48 -22.16 16.64 -14.08
N SER A 49 -21.84 15.38 -13.78
CA SER A 49 -22.52 14.22 -14.36
C SER A 49 -23.36 13.45 -13.36
N ASN A 50 -24.69 13.63 -13.45
CA ASN A 50 -25.65 12.79 -12.74
C ASN A 50 -25.54 11.30 -13.14
N GLN A 51 -25.05 11.00 -14.35
CA GLN A 51 -24.89 9.62 -14.81
C GLN A 51 -23.79 8.90 -14.04
N LEU A 52 -22.61 9.51 -13.89
CA LEU A 52 -21.52 8.90 -13.14
C LEU A 52 -21.84 8.82 -11.64
N HIS A 53 -22.52 9.83 -11.08
CA HIS A 53 -23.04 9.76 -9.72
C HIS A 53 -23.98 8.56 -9.56
N ALA A 54 -24.99 8.42 -10.43
CA ALA A 54 -25.95 7.32 -10.37
C ALA A 54 -25.28 5.95 -10.54
N LEU A 55 -24.37 5.78 -11.51
CA LEU A 55 -23.66 4.52 -11.73
C LEU A 55 -22.77 4.15 -10.55
N THR A 56 -22.07 5.14 -9.97
CA THR A 56 -21.24 4.92 -8.78
C THR A 56 -22.11 4.46 -7.61
N THR A 57 -23.23 5.16 -7.35
CA THR A 57 -24.16 4.81 -6.28
C THR A 57 -24.77 3.44 -6.50
N VAL A 58 -25.33 3.14 -7.68
CA VAL A 58 -25.93 1.84 -7.99
C VAL A 58 -24.91 0.71 -7.85
N GLY A 59 -23.68 0.90 -8.34
CA GLY A 59 -22.64 -0.13 -8.20
C GLY A 59 -22.17 -0.32 -6.75
N GLN A 60 -22.11 0.75 -5.94
CA GLN A 60 -21.86 0.64 -4.50
C GLN A 60 -22.97 -0.15 -3.78
N PHE A 61 -24.24 0.20 -4.05
CA PHE A 61 -25.38 -0.53 -3.49
C PHE A 61 -25.41 -1.99 -3.93
N GLY A 62 -25.15 -2.27 -5.21
CA GLY A 62 -25.06 -3.63 -5.74
C GLY A 62 -23.96 -4.44 -5.08
N ALA A 63 -22.78 -3.83 -4.87
CA ALA A 63 -21.68 -4.49 -4.17
C ALA A 63 -22.03 -4.78 -2.70
N ILE A 64 -22.65 -3.82 -1.99
CA ILE A 64 -23.09 -4.03 -0.60
C ILE A 64 -24.17 -5.13 -0.53
N ALA A 65 -25.14 -5.13 -1.43
CA ALA A 65 -26.16 -6.18 -1.52
C ALA A 65 -25.52 -7.57 -1.75
N GLY A 66 -24.49 -7.63 -2.60
CA GLY A 66 -23.69 -8.83 -2.81
C GLY A 66 -22.94 -9.31 -1.55
N LEU A 67 -22.43 -8.39 -0.74
CA LEU A 67 -21.81 -8.72 0.56
C LEU A 67 -22.85 -9.24 1.55
N VAL A 68 -24.04 -8.63 1.60
CA VAL A 68 -25.15 -9.15 2.42
C VAL A 68 -25.52 -10.57 1.99
N LEU A 69 -25.63 -10.82 0.68
CA LEU A 69 -25.87 -12.16 0.13
C LEU A 69 -24.79 -13.16 0.56
N ALA A 70 -23.50 -12.77 0.51
CA ALA A 70 -22.40 -13.61 0.98
C ALA A 70 -22.57 -14.00 2.45
N GLY A 71 -22.97 -13.06 3.31
CA GLY A 71 -23.28 -13.30 4.72
C GLY A 71 -24.50 -14.22 4.93
N VAL A 72 -25.57 -14.05 4.16
CA VAL A 72 -26.76 -14.92 4.21
C VAL A 72 -26.41 -16.35 3.78
N LEU A 73 -25.69 -16.51 2.68
CA LEU A 73 -25.24 -17.82 2.19
C LEU A 73 -24.30 -18.51 3.18
N TRP A 74 -23.51 -17.74 3.93
CA TRP A 74 -22.62 -18.28 4.95
C TRP A 74 -23.43 -18.94 6.07
N ARG A 75 -24.48 -18.25 6.53
CA ARG A 75 -25.41 -18.78 7.55
C ARG A 75 -26.20 -20.00 7.06
N ARG A 76 -26.42 -20.13 5.74
CA ARG A 76 -27.04 -21.29 5.11
C ARG A 76 -26.07 -22.45 4.85
N GLY A 77 -24.79 -22.32 5.24
CA GLY A 77 -23.79 -23.39 5.12
C GLY A 77 -22.95 -23.36 3.86
N HIS A 78 -23.17 -22.43 2.92
CA HIS A 78 -22.43 -22.33 1.66
C HIS A 78 -21.07 -21.61 1.81
N ARG A 79 -20.21 -22.14 2.68
CA ARG A 79 -18.98 -21.47 3.14
C ARG A 79 -18.02 -21.06 2.02
N ALA A 80 -17.79 -21.94 1.05
CA ALA A 80 -16.87 -21.67 -0.05
C ALA A 80 -17.39 -20.52 -0.93
N VAL A 81 -18.66 -20.60 -1.34
CA VAL A 81 -19.32 -19.57 -2.16
C VAL A 81 -19.30 -18.21 -1.46
N SER A 82 -19.63 -18.17 -0.16
CA SER A 82 -19.59 -16.94 0.61
C SER A 82 -18.22 -16.28 0.63
N LYS A 83 -17.13 -17.05 0.80
CA LYS A 83 -15.76 -16.48 0.76
C LYS A 83 -15.46 -15.85 -0.60
N TRP A 84 -15.79 -16.55 -1.68
CA TRP A 84 -15.60 -16.05 -3.04
C TRP A 84 -16.41 -14.79 -3.32
N LEU A 85 -17.70 -14.79 -2.95
CA LEU A 85 -18.56 -13.62 -3.09
C LEU A 85 -18.06 -12.44 -2.25
N SER A 86 -17.54 -12.67 -1.04
CA SER A 86 -16.95 -11.60 -0.24
C SER A 86 -15.75 -10.96 -0.95
N LEU A 87 -14.83 -11.76 -1.50
CA LEU A 87 -13.69 -11.23 -2.25
C LEU A 87 -14.13 -10.46 -3.50
N LEU A 88 -15.05 -11.05 -4.28
CA LEU A 88 -15.60 -10.43 -5.48
C LEU A 88 -16.24 -9.07 -5.18
N PHE A 89 -17.15 -9.03 -4.21
CA PHE A 89 -17.91 -7.82 -3.92
C PHE A 89 -17.15 -6.78 -3.12
N LEU A 90 -16.16 -7.16 -2.30
CA LEU A 90 -15.24 -6.19 -1.70
C LEU A 90 -14.37 -5.52 -2.77
N ALA A 91 -13.80 -6.29 -3.69
CA ALA A 91 -13.05 -5.73 -4.82
C ALA A 91 -13.94 -4.85 -5.70
N THR A 92 -15.16 -5.31 -6.01
CA THR A 92 -16.14 -4.55 -6.81
C THR A 92 -16.50 -3.24 -6.11
N PHE A 93 -16.77 -3.27 -4.80
CA PHE A 93 -17.05 -2.07 -4.01
C PHE A 93 -15.90 -1.06 -4.10
N THR A 94 -14.66 -1.50 -3.96
CA THR A 94 -13.48 -0.63 -4.09
C THR A 94 -13.37 -0.03 -5.49
N VAL A 95 -13.43 -0.86 -6.52
CA VAL A 95 -13.22 -0.44 -7.91
C VAL A 95 -14.33 0.50 -8.37
N VAL A 96 -15.60 0.23 -8.03
CA VAL A 96 -16.70 1.13 -8.40
C VAL A 96 -16.58 2.46 -7.64
N THR A 97 -16.26 2.43 -6.35
CA THR A 97 -16.21 3.63 -5.51
C THR A 97 -15.17 4.65 -6.00
N VAL A 98 -14.04 4.19 -6.55
CA VAL A 98 -12.96 5.08 -7.00
C VAL A 98 -12.86 5.13 -8.53
N GLY A 99 -12.98 3.99 -9.20
CA GLY A 99 -12.81 3.86 -10.64
C GLY A 99 -13.95 4.43 -11.48
N MET A 100 -15.21 4.28 -11.03
CA MET A 100 -16.35 4.83 -11.79
C MET A 100 -16.33 6.37 -11.79
N PRO A 101 -16.10 7.07 -10.67
CA PRO A 101 -15.91 8.53 -10.67
C PRO A 101 -14.75 9.00 -11.55
N LEU A 102 -13.69 8.20 -11.66
CA LEU A 102 -12.51 8.49 -12.50
C LEU A 102 -12.66 7.99 -13.95
N GLY A 103 -13.87 7.63 -14.39
CA GLY A 103 -14.11 7.11 -15.74
C GLY A 103 -13.74 8.09 -16.86
N ALA A 104 -13.92 9.39 -16.63
CA ALA A 104 -13.70 10.44 -17.62
C ALA A 104 -12.24 10.92 -17.75
N THR A 105 -11.30 10.37 -16.96
CA THR A 105 -9.91 10.84 -16.93
C THR A 105 -8.94 9.68 -16.81
N LYS A 106 -7.73 9.79 -17.37
CA LYS A 106 -6.66 8.82 -17.11
C LYS A 106 -5.96 9.05 -15.76
N LEU A 107 -6.08 10.26 -15.21
CA LEU A 107 -5.41 10.65 -13.98
C LEU A 107 -6.13 10.12 -12.74
N TYR A 108 -5.38 9.92 -11.67
CA TYR A 108 -5.95 9.53 -10.38
C TYR A 108 -6.59 10.73 -9.65
N LEU A 109 -7.11 10.50 -8.44
CA LEU A 109 -7.71 11.53 -7.58
C LEU A 109 -6.79 12.74 -7.46
N PHE A 110 -7.33 13.94 -7.71
CA PHE A 110 -6.60 15.23 -7.74
C PHE A 110 -5.58 15.42 -8.88
N GLY A 111 -5.56 14.55 -9.90
CA GLY A 111 -4.81 14.80 -11.13
C GLY A 111 -3.30 14.81 -10.92
N ILE A 112 -2.63 15.88 -11.38
CA ILE A 112 -1.18 16.14 -11.21
C ILE A 112 -0.97 17.34 -10.26
N SER A 113 -1.90 17.54 -9.31
CA SER A 113 -1.78 18.62 -8.32
C SER A 113 -1.22 18.10 -7.00
N VAL A 114 -0.57 19.00 -6.25
CA VAL A 114 -0.05 18.75 -4.89
C VAL A 114 0.79 17.46 -4.89
N ASP A 115 0.50 16.53 -3.97
CA ASP A 115 1.28 15.31 -3.81
C ASP A 115 1.16 14.36 -5.00
N GLN A 116 0.10 14.45 -5.82
CA GLN A 116 -0.03 13.54 -6.96
C GLN A 116 1.04 13.79 -8.01
N GLN A 117 1.58 15.00 -8.09
CA GLN A 117 2.63 15.34 -9.03
C GLN A 117 3.87 14.45 -8.79
N PHE A 118 4.44 14.51 -7.59
CA PHE A 118 5.64 13.73 -7.27
C PHE A 118 5.34 12.23 -7.27
N ARG A 119 4.14 11.81 -6.84
CA ARG A 119 3.76 10.38 -6.83
C ARG A 119 3.71 9.79 -8.24
N THR A 120 3.18 10.54 -9.19
CA THR A 120 3.13 10.15 -10.60
C THR A 120 4.51 10.18 -11.24
N GLU A 121 5.31 11.20 -10.94
CA GLU A 121 6.72 11.30 -11.36
C GLU A 121 7.52 10.10 -10.85
N TYR A 122 7.36 9.73 -9.59
CA TYR A 122 8.13 8.67 -8.96
C TYR A 122 7.83 7.30 -9.57
N LEU A 123 6.55 6.99 -9.83
CA LEU A 123 6.17 5.78 -10.56
C LEU A 123 6.70 5.78 -12.00
N THR A 124 6.71 6.94 -12.65
CA THR A 124 7.24 7.10 -14.01
C THR A 124 8.75 6.86 -14.04
N ARG A 125 9.51 7.36 -13.06
CA ARG A 125 10.94 7.06 -12.90
C ARG A 125 11.18 5.56 -12.82
N PHE A 126 10.37 4.85 -12.04
CA PHE A 126 10.40 3.41 -11.95
C PHE A 126 9.68 2.69 -13.09
N THR A 127 9.21 3.38 -14.11
CA THR A 127 8.81 2.80 -15.40
C THR A 127 10.00 2.84 -16.36
N ASP A 128 10.77 3.92 -16.33
CA ASP A 128 11.96 4.09 -17.16
C ASP A 128 13.12 3.18 -16.71
N SER A 129 13.36 3.07 -15.39
CA SER A 129 14.49 2.30 -14.84
C SER A 129 14.13 1.54 -13.55
N PRO A 130 14.63 0.30 -13.35
CA PRO A 130 14.45 -0.42 -12.08
C PRO A 130 15.36 0.10 -10.96
N ALA A 131 16.30 1.01 -11.26
CA ALA A 131 17.27 1.51 -10.31
C ALA A 131 16.62 2.46 -9.29
N LEU A 132 17.08 2.40 -8.04
CA LEU A 132 16.57 3.19 -6.92
C LEU A 132 17.09 4.63 -7.00
N HIS A 133 16.41 5.45 -7.78
CA HIS A 133 16.68 6.88 -7.92
C HIS A 133 15.56 7.72 -7.32
N ASP A 134 15.91 8.89 -6.82
CA ASP A 134 14.93 9.90 -6.43
C ASP A 134 14.03 10.28 -7.62
N MET A 135 12.78 10.63 -7.32
CA MET A 135 11.81 11.02 -8.34
C MET A 135 12.28 12.23 -9.15
N THR A 136 12.81 13.26 -8.49
CA THR A 136 13.18 14.54 -9.09
C THR A 136 14.67 14.59 -9.43
N TYR A 137 15.53 14.09 -8.55
CA TYR A 137 16.98 14.15 -8.71
C TYR A 137 17.56 12.78 -9.14
N PRO A 138 17.76 12.53 -10.45
CA PRO A 138 18.13 11.20 -10.94
C PRO A 138 19.47 10.70 -10.40
N ASP A 139 20.38 11.60 -10.01
CA ASP A 139 21.68 11.24 -9.46
C ASP A 139 21.67 11.00 -7.93
N MET A 140 20.51 11.09 -7.28
CA MET A 140 20.36 10.90 -5.83
C MET A 140 19.60 9.63 -5.49
N PRO A 141 19.91 9.00 -4.34
CA PRO A 141 19.05 7.94 -3.80
C PRO A 141 17.68 8.51 -3.41
N PRO A 142 16.62 7.70 -3.40
CA PRO A 142 15.29 8.18 -3.10
C PRO A 142 15.16 8.60 -1.63
N PHE A 143 14.52 9.75 -1.41
CA PHE A 143 14.16 10.20 -0.06
C PHE A 143 12.99 9.38 0.53
N TYR A 144 12.01 9.03 -0.31
CA TYR A 144 10.81 8.29 0.09
C TYR A 144 10.93 6.77 -0.15
N PRO A 145 10.21 5.94 0.63
CA PRO A 145 10.12 4.50 0.38
C PRO A 145 9.65 4.23 -1.05
N ALA A 146 10.39 3.41 -1.81
CA ALA A 146 10.10 3.17 -3.22
C ALA A 146 9.11 2.03 -3.48
N GLY A 147 8.83 1.16 -2.51
CA GLY A 147 8.31 -0.18 -2.77
C GLY A 147 7.04 -0.21 -3.63
N TRP A 148 6.04 0.60 -3.28
CA TRP A 148 4.78 0.66 -4.03
C TRP A 148 4.95 1.25 -5.44
N PHE A 149 5.75 2.30 -5.56
CA PHE A 149 6.05 2.97 -6.83
C PHE A 149 6.89 2.10 -7.76
N TRP A 150 7.84 1.36 -7.18
CA TRP A 150 8.69 0.42 -7.91
C TRP A 150 7.86 -0.69 -8.53
N ILE A 151 6.97 -1.32 -7.77
CA ILE A 151 6.08 -2.37 -8.30
C ILE A 151 5.20 -1.80 -9.42
N GLY A 152 4.54 -0.66 -9.17
CA GLY A 152 3.68 -0.01 -10.17
C GLY A 152 4.42 0.37 -11.46
N GLY A 153 5.62 0.94 -11.34
CA GLY A 153 6.44 1.33 -12.50
C GLY A 153 6.98 0.12 -13.26
N ARG A 154 7.38 -0.95 -12.56
CA ARG A 154 7.79 -2.19 -13.22
C ARG A 154 6.62 -2.87 -13.93
N LEU A 155 5.41 -2.81 -13.39
CA LEU A 155 4.18 -3.27 -14.07
C LEU A 155 3.87 -2.42 -15.32
N ALA A 156 4.06 -1.10 -15.24
CA ALA A 156 3.95 -0.20 -16.40
C ALA A 156 4.93 -0.62 -17.51
N ALA A 157 6.20 -0.83 -17.17
CA ALA A 157 7.23 -1.28 -18.10
C ALA A 157 6.90 -2.66 -18.71
N LEU A 158 6.41 -3.60 -17.89
CA LEU A 158 6.03 -4.95 -18.33
C LEU A 158 4.86 -4.97 -19.32
N THR A 159 3.95 -4.00 -19.20
CA THR A 159 2.73 -3.91 -20.03
C THR A 159 2.87 -2.91 -21.18
N GLY A 160 3.99 -2.20 -21.29
CA GLY A 160 4.18 -1.12 -22.27
C GLY A 160 3.31 0.12 -22.01
N THR A 161 2.74 0.25 -20.81
CA THR A 161 1.94 1.42 -20.42
C THR A 161 2.87 2.52 -19.94
N SER A 162 2.61 3.78 -20.29
CA SER A 162 3.36 4.91 -19.73
C SER A 162 3.12 5.00 -18.22
N GLY A 163 4.16 5.36 -17.46
CA GLY A 163 4.07 5.38 -15.98
C GLY A 163 2.93 6.27 -15.46
N TRP A 164 2.77 7.45 -16.04
CA TRP A 164 1.71 8.37 -15.65
C TRP A 164 0.29 7.82 -15.90
N GLU A 165 0.10 7.01 -16.95
CA GLU A 165 -1.18 6.34 -17.21
C GLU A 165 -1.40 5.13 -16.30
N MET A 166 -0.33 4.40 -15.94
CA MET A 166 -0.40 3.23 -15.06
C MET A 166 -0.76 3.60 -13.61
N TYR A 167 -0.48 4.84 -13.18
CA TYR A 167 -0.69 5.25 -11.79
C TYR A 167 -2.14 5.04 -11.31
N LYS A 168 -3.15 5.47 -12.08
CA LYS A 168 -4.58 5.29 -11.73
C LYS A 168 -4.98 3.80 -11.58
N PRO A 169 -4.81 2.93 -12.59
CA PRO A 169 -5.20 1.53 -12.48
C PRO A 169 -4.41 0.78 -11.40
N TRP A 170 -3.12 1.10 -11.21
CA TRP A 170 -2.33 0.53 -10.13
C TRP A 170 -2.83 0.93 -8.74
N ALA A 171 -3.17 2.20 -8.53
CA ALA A 171 -3.78 2.69 -7.29
C ALA A 171 -5.08 1.96 -6.95
N ILE A 172 -6.00 1.86 -7.91
CA ILE A 172 -7.30 1.22 -7.69
C ILE A 172 -7.14 -0.29 -7.44
N ALA A 173 -6.31 -0.98 -8.23
CA ALA A 173 -6.10 -2.41 -8.08
C ALA A 173 -5.42 -2.75 -6.74
N SER A 174 -4.36 -2.02 -6.37
CA SER A 174 -3.64 -2.26 -5.12
C SER A 174 -4.49 -1.94 -3.87
N LEU A 175 -5.38 -0.94 -3.93
CA LEU A 175 -6.39 -0.70 -2.90
C LEU A 175 -7.37 -1.89 -2.77
N ALA A 176 -7.88 -2.41 -3.89
CA ALA A 176 -8.83 -3.53 -3.89
C ALA A 176 -8.18 -4.81 -3.32
N ILE A 177 -6.91 -5.05 -3.67
CA ILE A 177 -6.10 -6.14 -3.12
C ILE A 177 -5.97 -5.98 -1.61
N ALA A 178 -5.62 -4.79 -1.12
CA ALA A 178 -5.42 -4.54 0.31
C ALA A 178 -6.71 -4.71 1.13
N VAL A 179 -7.85 -4.24 0.60
CA VAL A 179 -9.17 -4.46 1.22
C VAL A 179 -9.50 -5.95 1.31
N CYS A 180 -9.30 -6.70 0.23
CA CYS A 180 -9.56 -8.14 0.21
C CYS A 180 -8.61 -8.91 1.15
N ALA A 181 -7.33 -8.53 1.19
CA ALA A 181 -6.36 -9.10 2.11
C ALA A 181 -6.71 -8.80 3.57
N SER A 182 -7.15 -7.58 3.89
CA SER A 182 -7.63 -7.20 5.23
C SER A 182 -8.81 -8.10 5.66
N PHE A 183 -9.75 -8.38 4.76
CA PHE A 183 -10.83 -9.34 5.01
C PHE A 183 -10.33 -10.74 5.33
N ILE A 184 -9.36 -11.27 4.57
CA ILE A 184 -8.78 -12.58 4.86
C ILE A 184 -8.14 -12.59 6.26
N LEU A 185 -7.37 -11.55 6.61
CA LEU A 185 -6.75 -11.46 7.93
C LEU A 185 -7.80 -11.44 9.06
N TRP A 186 -8.85 -10.63 8.93
CA TRP A 186 -9.95 -10.63 9.90
C TRP A 186 -10.65 -11.98 9.98
N ASN A 187 -10.98 -12.61 8.85
CA ASN A 187 -11.68 -13.89 8.82
C ASN A 187 -10.87 -15.06 9.42
N LYS A 188 -9.54 -14.91 9.55
CA LYS A 188 -8.69 -15.86 10.28
C LYS A 188 -8.72 -15.67 11.80
N MET A 189 -9.14 -14.50 12.29
CA MET A 189 -9.12 -14.15 13.72
C MET A 189 -10.51 -14.08 14.35
N ILE A 190 -11.52 -13.66 13.60
CA ILE A 190 -12.89 -13.46 14.08
C ILE A 190 -13.90 -14.17 13.19
N ARG A 191 -15.14 -14.25 13.66
CA ARG A 191 -16.24 -14.87 12.90
C ARG A 191 -16.42 -14.19 11.55
N PHE A 192 -16.73 -14.99 10.53
CA PHE A 192 -16.89 -14.53 9.15
C PHE A 192 -17.79 -13.30 9.01
N GLU A 193 -18.93 -13.29 9.71
CA GLU A 193 -19.88 -12.18 9.62
C GLU A 193 -19.28 -10.88 10.17
N TYR A 194 -18.54 -10.94 11.27
CA TYR A 194 -17.85 -9.78 11.82
C TYR A 194 -16.67 -9.36 10.95
N ALA A 195 -15.92 -10.31 10.40
CA ALA A 195 -14.86 -10.02 9.45
C ALA A 195 -15.40 -9.29 8.22
N LEU A 196 -16.56 -9.72 7.70
CA LEU A 196 -17.21 -9.08 6.56
C LEU A 196 -17.68 -7.66 6.89
N ILE A 197 -18.33 -7.46 8.06
CA ILE A 197 -18.80 -6.15 8.51
C ILE A 197 -17.62 -5.19 8.72
N VAL A 198 -16.62 -5.59 9.51
CA VAL A 198 -15.45 -4.76 9.81
C VAL A 198 -14.70 -4.41 8.53
N SER A 199 -14.46 -5.38 7.64
CA SER A 199 -13.74 -5.12 6.39
C SER A 199 -14.50 -4.19 5.46
N THR A 200 -15.82 -4.32 5.38
CA THR A 200 -16.67 -3.43 4.56
C THR A 200 -16.64 -2.00 5.12
N ALA A 201 -16.79 -1.85 6.44
CA ALA A 201 -16.76 -0.56 7.10
C ALA A 201 -15.38 0.11 6.98
N THR A 202 -14.30 -0.62 7.25
CA THR A 202 -12.94 -0.11 7.11
C THR A 202 -12.63 0.22 5.64
N ALA A 203 -13.07 -0.60 4.68
CA ALA A 203 -12.90 -0.27 3.26
C ALA A 203 -13.60 1.05 2.89
N ALA A 204 -14.84 1.25 3.31
CA ALA A 204 -15.57 2.50 3.04
C ALA A 204 -14.83 3.72 3.63
N VAL A 205 -14.38 3.64 4.88
CA VAL A 205 -13.64 4.72 5.55
C VAL A 205 -12.28 4.97 4.89
N THR A 206 -11.52 3.92 4.57
CA THR A 206 -10.24 4.04 3.86
C THR A 206 -10.43 4.71 2.50
N LEU A 207 -11.48 4.34 1.76
CA LEU A 207 -11.75 4.93 0.44
C LEU A 207 -12.19 6.39 0.54
N ALA A 208 -12.93 6.75 1.58
CA ALA A 208 -13.39 8.11 1.80
C ALA A 208 -12.24 9.06 2.21
N TYR A 209 -11.31 8.61 3.05
CA TYR A 209 -10.36 9.51 3.71
C TYR A 209 -8.89 9.31 3.33
N ALA A 210 -8.51 8.12 2.85
CA ALA A 210 -7.11 7.79 2.59
C ALA A 210 -6.83 7.46 1.12
N SER A 211 -7.85 7.26 0.28
CA SER A 211 -7.68 6.82 -1.12
C SER A 211 -6.80 7.74 -1.96
N THR A 212 -6.69 9.01 -1.60
CA THR A 212 -5.86 10.01 -2.25
C THR A 212 -4.37 9.69 -2.13
N GLU A 213 -3.97 8.89 -1.14
CA GLU A 213 -2.63 8.37 -0.94
C GLU A 213 -2.64 6.83 -0.92
N PRO A 214 -2.68 6.17 -2.10
CA PRO A 214 -2.99 4.74 -2.18
C PRO A 214 -1.98 3.85 -1.46
N TYR A 215 -0.68 4.17 -1.53
CA TYR A 215 0.36 3.40 -0.83
C TYR A 215 0.26 3.50 0.69
N GLY A 216 -0.12 4.66 1.23
CA GLY A 216 -0.42 4.85 2.65
C GLY A 216 -1.73 4.15 3.06
N ALA A 217 -2.79 4.28 2.25
CA ALA A 217 -4.07 3.63 2.47
C ALA A 217 -3.99 2.10 2.54
N ILE A 218 -3.14 1.48 1.72
CA ILE A 218 -2.87 0.03 1.76
C ILE A 218 -2.33 -0.38 3.13
N VAL A 219 -1.36 0.37 3.66
CA VAL A 219 -0.82 0.09 4.99
C VAL A 219 -1.90 0.32 6.05
N THR A 220 -2.63 1.43 5.95
CA THR A 220 -3.70 1.80 6.90
C THR A 220 -4.82 0.76 6.99
N VAL A 221 -5.30 0.18 5.88
CA VAL A 221 -6.40 -0.81 5.91
C VAL A 221 -5.95 -2.18 6.44
N LEU A 222 -4.67 -2.51 6.28
CA LEU A 222 -4.08 -3.77 6.75
C LEU A 222 -3.57 -3.69 8.20
N LEU A 223 -3.25 -2.48 8.67
CA LEU A 223 -2.65 -2.28 9.98
C LEU A 223 -3.53 -2.77 11.14
N PRO A 224 -4.85 -2.48 11.22
CA PRO A 224 -5.69 -2.94 12.33
C PRO A 224 -5.69 -4.46 12.56
N PRO A 225 -5.96 -5.33 11.55
CA PRO A 225 -5.90 -6.76 11.77
C PRO A 225 -4.49 -7.24 12.12
N VAL A 226 -3.44 -6.62 11.57
CA VAL A 226 -2.05 -6.98 11.91
C VAL A 226 -1.70 -6.61 13.35
N LEU A 227 -2.15 -5.47 13.87
CA LEU A 227 -1.92 -5.10 15.26
C LEU A 227 -2.63 -6.05 16.23
N VAL A 228 -3.86 -6.49 15.91
CA VAL A 228 -4.56 -7.52 16.68
C VAL A 228 -3.80 -8.85 16.65
N LEU A 229 -3.32 -9.24 15.47
CA LEU A 229 -2.52 -10.44 15.27
C LEU A 229 -1.20 -10.37 16.06
N GLY A 230 -0.49 -9.25 16.03
CA GLY A 230 0.73 -9.01 16.80
C GLY A 230 0.49 -9.01 18.31
N TYR A 231 -0.59 -8.38 18.77
CA TYR A 231 -0.97 -8.42 20.19
C TYR A 231 -1.29 -9.84 20.65
N SER A 232 -2.01 -10.62 19.83
CA SER A 232 -2.27 -12.04 20.12
C SER A 232 -0.97 -12.85 20.18
N ALA A 233 0.00 -12.54 19.30
CA ALA A 233 1.31 -13.16 19.28
C ALA A 233 2.07 -12.90 20.57
N LEU A 234 2.07 -11.67 21.07
CA LEU A 234 2.76 -11.29 22.31
C LEU A 234 2.15 -11.99 23.54
N ARG A 235 0.82 -12.22 23.52
CA ARG A 235 0.09 -12.87 24.61
C ARG A 235 0.15 -14.38 24.62
N ALA A 236 0.51 -15.03 23.51
CA ALA A 236 0.41 -16.49 23.42
C ALA A 236 1.36 -17.20 24.40
N ASP A 237 0.99 -18.43 24.73
CA ASP A 237 1.78 -19.31 25.61
C ASP A 237 3.08 -19.77 24.95
N ARG A 238 3.98 -20.33 25.77
CA ARG A 238 5.28 -20.83 25.31
C ARG A 238 5.10 -21.86 24.19
N GLY A 239 5.76 -21.61 23.06
CA GLY A 239 5.73 -22.50 21.89
C GLY A 239 4.56 -22.28 20.91
N ALA A 240 3.61 -21.39 21.21
CA ALA A 240 2.50 -21.04 20.33
C ALA A 240 2.61 -19.60 19.79
N GLY A 241 1.90 -19.25 18.72
CA GLY A 241 1.80 -17.86 18.23
C GLY A 241 2.95 -17.36 17.35
N TRP A 242 3.97 -18.18 17.07
CA TRP A 242 5.10 -17.79 16.20
C TRP A 242 4.69 -17.45 14.77
N GLY A 243 3.64 -18.05 14.23
CA GLY A 243 3.09 -17.65 12.93
C GLY A 243 2.62 -16.18 12.92
N ALA A 244 2.07 -15.71 14.05
CA ALA A 244 1.63 -14.33 14.20
C ALA A 244 2.80 -13.35 14.42
N VAL A 245 3.87 -13.79 15.12
CA VAL A 245 5.15 -13.07 15.20
C VAL A 245 5.72 -12.85 13.80
N MET A 246 5.81 -13.92 13.00
CA MET A 246 6.30 -13.85 11.62
C MET A 246 5.43 -12.93 10.76
N GLY A 247 4.11 -13.11 10.78
CA GLY A 247 3.17 -12.29 10.00
C GLY A 247 3.26 -10.80 10.34
N THR A 248 3.36 -10.46 11.63
CA THR A 248 3.50 -9.07 12.09
C THR A 248 4.83 -8.46 11.64
N GLY A 249 5.94 -9.18 11.80
CA GLY A 249 7.25 -8.71 11.36
C GLY A 249 7.34 -8.54 9.85
N VAL A 250 6.79 -9.49 9.08
CA VAL A 250 6.73 -9.39 7.61
C VAL A 250 5.92 -8.16 7.18
N PHE A 251 4.77 -7.92 7.81
CA PHE A 251 3.94 -6.76 7.50
C PHE A 251 4.64 -5.44 7.84
N LEU A 252 5.25 -5.31 9.02
CA LEU A 252 5.96 -4.07 9.38
C LEU A 252 7.18 -3.83 8.49
N GLY A 253 7.88 -4.89 8.07
CA GLY A 253 8.91 -4.81 7.04
C GLY A 253 8.37 -4.35 5.69
N PHE A 254 7.26 -4.93 5.22
CA PHE A 254 6.55 -4.48 4.01
C PHE A 254 6.12 -3.02 4.11
N ALA A 255 5.54 -2.61 5.23
CA ALA A 255 5.16 -1.23 5.49
C ALA A 255 6.40 -0.32 5.45
N ALA A 256 7.56 -0.74 5.95
CA ALA A 256 8.80 0.04 5.90
C ALA A 256 9.28 0.34 4.46
N LEU A 257 8.90 -0.50 3.50
CA LEU A 257 9.18 -0.30 2.08
C LEU A 257 8.14 0.58 1.38
N PHE A 258 6.95 0.75 1.97
CA PHE A 258 5.82 1.48 1.37
C PHE A 258 5.57 2.84 2.04
N TYR A 259 5.67 2.91 3.37
CA TYR A 259 5.27 4.06 4.17
C TYR A 259 5.91 4.06 5.56
N THR A 260 7.03 4.76 5.73
CA THR A 260 7.84 4.75 6.98
C THR A 260 7.12 5.29 8.21
N LEU A 261 6.28 6.32 8.08
CA LEU A 261 5.61 6.94 9.23
C LEU A 261 4.56 5.99 9.87
N LEU A 262 3.76 5.30 9.04
CA LEU A 262 2.82 4.26 9.49
C LEU A 262 3.55 3.03 10.00
N THR A 263 4.73 2.70 9.47
CA THR A 263 5.61 1.69 10.06
C THR A 263 6.06 2.08 11.46
N ALA A 264 6.51 3.33 11.65
CA ALA A 264 6.90 3.84 12.96
C ALA A 264 5.73 3.79 13.95
N PHE A 265 4.54 4.18 13.51
CA PHE A 265 3.31 4.05 14.31
C PHE A 265 2.98 2.58 14.66
N GLY A 266 3.05 1.67 13.69
CA GLY A 266 2.82 0.24 13.92
C GLY A 266 3.87 -0.38 14.87
N ALA A 267 5.14 -0.03 14.69
CA ALA A 267 6.23 -0.45 15.57
C ALA A 267 6.05 0.08 17.00
N LEU A 268 5.64 1.34 17.15
CA LEU A 268 5.29 1.93 18.44
C LEU A 268 4.13 1.16 19.08
N ALA A 269 3.04 0.91 18.35
CA ALA A 269 1.89 0.17 18.86
C ALA A 269 2.26 -1.25 19.34
N ILE A 270 3.09 -1.97 18.58
CA ILE A 270 3.58 -3.30 18.98
C ILE A 270 4.53 -3.22 20.18
N THR A 271 5.33 -2.16 20.29
CA THR A 271 6.20 -1.92 21.45
C THR A 271 5.38 -1.66 22.71
N VAL A 272 4.35 -0.81 22.63
CA VAL A 272 3.41 -0.57 23.74
C VAL A 272 2.68 -1.86 24.11
N ALA A 273 2.20 -2.62 23.12
CA ALA A 273 1.58 -3.92 23.36
C ALA A 273 2.52 -4.89 24.10
N ALA A 274 3.79 -4.97 23.71
CA ALA A 274 4.77 -5.82 24.36
C ALA A 274 5.00 -5.40 25.82
N ALA A 275 5.09 -4.08 26.08
CA ALA A 275 5.20 -3.55 27.43
C ALA A 275 3.97 -3.87 28.29
N VAL A 276 2.76 -3.69 27.77
CA VAL A 276 1.50 -4.02 28.46
C VAL A 276 1.45 -5.51 28.82
N VAL A 277 1.80 -6.39 27.89
CA VAL A 277 1.82 -7.84 28.15
C VAL A 277 2.89 -8.21 29.17
N ALA A 278 4.09 -7.63 29.07
CA ALA A 278 5.16 -7.84 30.03
C ALA A 278 4.75 -7.40 31.45
N MET A 279 4.20 -6.18 31.61
CA MET A 279 3.72 -5.69 32.91
C MET A 279 2.65 -6.60 33.51
N GLY A 280 1.70 -7.09 32.70
CA GLY A 280 0.68 -8.04 33.14
C GLY A 280 1.27 -9.36 33.64
N ARG A 281 2.27 -9.90 32.94
CA ARG A 281 2.92 -11.16 33.33
C ARG A 281 3.89 -11.00 34.51
N VAL A 282 4.54 -9.85 34.65
CA VAL A 282 5.43 -9.55 35.79
C VAL A 282 4.65 -9.58 37.10
N ARG A 283 3.43 -9.04 37.11
CA ARG A 283 2.54 -9.09 38.28
C ARG A 283 2.16 -10.51 38.72
N GLN A 284 2.19 -11.47 37.80
CA GLN A 284 1.75 -12.86 38.06
C GLN A 284 2.93 -13.81 38.34
N ASN A 285 4.03 -13.65 37.61
CA ASN A 285 5.09 -14.67 37.52
C ASN A 285 6.48 -14.14 37.96
N GLY A 286 6.54 -12.92 38.48
CA GLY A 286 7.79 -12.22 38.78
C GLY A 286 8.46 -11.57 37.57
N TRP A 287 9.45 -10.72 37.83
CA TRP A 287 10.10 -9.86 36.83
C TRP A 287 10.65 -10.65 35.63
N TRP A 288 11.54 -11.60 35.87
CA TRP A 288 12.30 -12.24 34.78
C TRP A 288 11.45 -13.17 33.91
N PRO A 289 10.59 -14.05 34.47
CA PRO A 289 9.70 -14.89 33.67
C PRO A 289 8.63 -14.07 32.94
N GLY A 290 8.21 -12.93 33.51
CA GLY A 290 7.20 -12.06 32.94
C GLY A 290 7.66 -11.26 31.72
N VAL A 291 8.92 -10.79 31.73
CA VAL A 291 9.48 -9.93 30.66
C VAL A 291 10.10 -10.72 29.51
N LYS A 292 10.74 -11.87 29.80
CA LYS A 292 11.57 -12.59 28.82
C LYS A 292 10.82 -12.94 27.52
N GLU A 293 9.64 -13.53 27.63
CA GLU A 293 8.90 -14.03 26.47
C GLU A 293 8.32 -12.90 25.59
N PRO A 294 7.63 -11.88 26.13
CA PRO A 294 7.19 -10.74 25.33
C PRO A 294 8.34 -10.00 24.64
N VAL A 295 9.46 -9.79 25.34
CA VAL A 295 10.65 -9.12 24.76
C VAL A 295 11.25 -9.94 23.63
N LEU A 296 11.39 -11.27 23.79
CA LEU A 296 11.91 -12.12 22.73
C LEU A 296 11.05 -12.07 21.46
N ARG A 297 9.72 -12.07 21.61
CA ARG A 297 8.79 -11.98 20.46
C ARG A 297 8.82 -10.60 19.82
N TRP A 298 8.88 -9.54 20.63
CA TRP A 298 9.05 -8.17 20.14
C TRP A 298 10.37 -8.02 19.35
N LEU A 299 11.49 -8.53 19.89
CA LEU A 299 12.78 -8.56 19.20
C LEU A 299 12.71 -9.33 17.88
N ALA A 300 12.00 -10.47 17.85
CA ALA A 300 11.82 -11.23 16.62
C ALA A 300 11.01 -10.46 15.56
N ILE A 301 9.90 -9.81 15.96
CA ILE A 301 9.11 -8.94 15.07
C ILE A 301 10.00 -7.82 14.51
N ALA A 302 10.75 -7.14 15.37
CA ALA A 302 11.65 -6.06 14.99
C ALA A 302 12.74 -6.55 14.03
N ALA A 303 13.40 -7.67 14.33
CA ALA A 303 14.44 -8.25 13.50
C ALA A 303 13.94 -8.60 12.09
N ILE A 304 12.78 -9.27 11.98
CA ILE A 304 12.18 -9.60 10.68
C ILE A 304 11.86 -8.33 9.88
N SER A 305 11.28 -7.33 10.55
CA SER A 305 10.92 -6.05 9.93
C SER A 305 12.16 -5.33 9.39
N ILE A 306 13.24 -5.28 10.19
CA ILE A 306 14.50 -4.66 9.82
C ILE A 306 15.14 -5.39 8.64
N VAL A 307 15.20 -6.73 8.67
CA VAL A 307 15.78 -7.52 7.57
C VAL A 307 15.07 -7.22 6.23
N ILE A 308 13.74 -7.13 6.23
CA ILE A 308 12.98 -6.79 5.02
C ILE A 308 13.22 -5.32 4.62
N ALA A 309 13.23 -4.40 5.58
CA ALA A 309 13.50 -2.99 5.31
C ALA A 309 14.88 -2.78 4.66
N LEU A 310 15.89 -3.54 5.10
CA LEU A 310 17.25 -3.45 4.58
C LEU A 310 17.37 -3.81 3.09
N VAL A 311 16.42 -4.57 2.51
CA VAL A 311 16.37 -4.84 1.06
C VAL A 311 16.42 -3.56 0.23
N PHE A 312 15.80 -2.49 0.73
CA PHE A 312 15.80 -1.17 0.10
C PHE A 312 16.78 -0.22 0.79
N TRP A 313 16.68 -0.10 2.12
CA TRP A 313 17.39 0.94 2.87
C TRP A 313 18.91 0.71 2.97
N ALA A 314 19.39 -0.55 2.93
CA ALA A 314 20.82 -0.83 2.95
C ALA A 314 21.50 -0.42 1.63
N ARG A 315 20.79 -0.58 0.51
CA ARG A 315 21.32 -0.30 -0.82
C ARG A 315 21.51 1.20 -1.08
N ILE A 316 20.64 2.03 -0.50
CA ILE A 316 20.72 3.48 -0.65
C ILE A 316 21.66 4.14 0.36
N SER A 317 21.92 3.48 1.50
CA SER A 317 22.83 3.99 2.54
C SER A 317 24.29 3.58 2.33
N SER A 318 24.57 2.58 1.49
CA SER A 318 25.93 2.27 1.06
C SER A 318 26.44 3.35 0.10
N PRO A 319 27.56 4.04 0.38
CA PRO A 319 28.15 4.98 -0.56
C PRO A 319 28.51 4.24 -1.84
N SER A 320 27.81 4.55 -2.93
CA SER A 320 28.17 4.02 -4.24
C SER A 320 29.58 4.55 -4.59
N PRO A 321 30.52 3.71 -5.06
CA PRO A 321 31.87 4.14 -5.45
C PRO A 321 31.90 5.23 -6.53
N THR A 322 30.78 5.45 -7.21
CA THR A 322 30.59 6.45 -8.27
C THR A 322 30.64 7.90 -7.78
N LEU A 323 30.39 8.16 -6.49
CA LEU A 323 30.55 9.51 -5.91
C LEU A 323 32.02 9.89 -5.67
N LEU A 324 32.94 8.93 -5.69
CA LEU A 324 34.39 9.18 -5.54
C LEU A 324 35.10 9.48 -6.87
N TRP A 325 34.42 9.37 -8.03
CA TRP A 325 35.07 9.48 -9.35
C TRP A 325 34.56 10.59 -10.28
N ARG A 326 33.60 11.44 -9.89
CA ARG A 326 33.32 12.68 -10.64
C ARG A 326 34.24 13.83 -10.20
N ARG A 327 35.55 13.64 -10.41
CA ARG A 327 36.49 14.77 -10.48
C ARG A 327 36.11 15.63 -11.69
N ARG A 328 35.71 16.87 -11.40
CA ARG A 328 35.64 18.09 -12.25
C ARG A 328 35.69 17.89 -13.78
N PRO A 329 34.70 18.40 -14.55
CA PRO A 329 35.01 18.83 -15.90
C PRO A 329 35.93 20.06 -15.80
N ARG A 330 37.19 19.91 -16.20
CA ARG A 330 38.00 21.04 -16.67
C ARG A 330 37.39 21.48 -18.00
N HIS A 331 36.65 22.57 -18.00
CA HIS A 331 36.48 23.42 -19.19
C HIS A 331 36.91 24.82 -18.76
N SER A 332 38.17 25.18 -19.00
CA SER A 332 38.60 25.92 -20.20
C SER A 332 37.79 27.20 -20.37
N THR A 333 38.36 28.28 -19.84
CA THR A 333 38.06 29.67 -20.13
C THR A 333 37.88 29.86 -21.64
N ILE A 334 36.66 30.14 -22.07
CA ILE A 334 36.39 30.76 -23.37
C ILE A 334 35.51 31.97 -23.07
N CYS A 335 36.13 33.15 -23.05
CA CYS A 335 35.42 34.43 -23.13
C CYS A 335 34.65 34.49 -24.46
N PRO A 336 33.38 34.92 -24.48
CA PRO A 336 32.80 35.44 -25.69
C PRO A 336 33.32 36.86 -25.90
N THR A 337 34.07 37.03 -26.98
CA THR A 337 34.42 38.30 -27.60
C THR A 337 33.19 39.14 -27.91
N ARG A 338 33.30 40.44 -27.61
CA ARG A 338 32.54 41.62 -28.08
C ARG A 338 31.45 41.37 -29.14
N VAL A 339 30.22 41.76 -28.79
CA VAL A 339 29.17 42.11 -29.77
C VAL A 339 29.35 43.59 -30.15
N PRO A 340 29.40 43.98 -31.44
CA PRO A 340 29.33 45.37 -31.84
C PRO A 340 27.85 45.85 -31.89
N SER A 341 27.63 46.95 -31.18
CA SER A 341 26.59 47.98 -31.33
C SER A 341 25.63 47.91 -32.53
N CYS A 342 24.32 47.97 -32.24
CA CYS A 342 23.40 48.82 -33.00
C CYS A 342 22.30 49.41 -32.09
N PRO A 343 21.85 50.67 -32.32
CA PRO A 343 21.21 51.48 -31.29
C PRO A 343 19.68 51.59 -31.41
N SER A 344 19.06 51.86 -30.25
CA SER A 344 17.87 52.68 -29.99
C SER A 344 16.57 52.48 -30.82
N ARG A 345 15.54 51.93 -30.14
CA ARG A 345 14.18 52.51 -29.93
C ARG A 345 13.36 51.52 -29.08
N CYS A 346 13.24 51.78 -27.77
CA CYS A 346 12.04 52.34 -27.12
C CYS A 346 10.79 51.42 -27.15
N CYS A 347 10.59 50.60 -26.10
CA CYS A 347 9.62 50.86 -25.02
C CYS A 347 9.21 49.56 -24.27
N ASN A 348 9.20 49.67 -22.93
CA ASN A 348 8.90 48.68 -21.90
C ASN A 348 7.56 47.92 -22.06
N PRO A 349 7.45 46.73 -21.42
CA PRO A 349 6.70 46.63 -20.15
C PRO A 349 7.55 45.98 -19.05
N PRO A 350 7.34 46.25 -17.74
CA PRO A 350 7.99 45.45 -16.72
C PRO A 350 7.14 44.22 -16.42
N CYS A 351 7.61 43.06 -16.90
CA CYS A 351 7.37 41.80 -16.21
C CYS A 351 8.04 41.88 -14.83
N TRP A 352 7.24 41.98 -13.77
CA TRP A 352 7.71 41.61 -12.44
C TRP A 352 7.37 40.14 -12.21
N ALA A 353 8.42 39.33 -12.33
CA ALA A 353 8.50 38.07 -11.61
C ALA A 353 8.44 38.37 -10.11
N VAL A 354 7.52 37.72 -9.40
CA VAL A 354 7.64 37.52 -7.96
C VAL A 354 7.55 36.02 -7.73
N CYS A 355 8.64 35.48 -7.21
CA CYS A 355 8.72 34.16 -6.63
C CYS A 355 7.69 34.00 -5.51
N VAL A 356 6.77 33.05 -5.65
CA VAL A 356 6.31 32.11 -4.61
C VAL A 356 6.00 30.80 -5.31
#